data_AF-A0A7S1VCB6-F1
#
_entry.id   AF-A0A7S1VCB6-F1
#
_cell.length_a   1.000
_cell.length_b   1.000
_cell.length_c   1.000
_cell.angle_alpha   90.00
_cell.angle_beta   90.00
_cell.angle_gamma   90.00
#
_symmetry.space_group_name_H-M   'P 1'
#
loop_
_entity.id
_entity.type
_entity.pdbx_description
1 polymer ?
#
loop_
_entity_poly.entity_id
_entity_poly.type
_entity_poly.pdbx_seq_one_letter_code
_entity_poly.pdbx_strand_id
1 'polypeptide(L)'
;TIASFLGFEFDECELSELADFQFESRGQAQEERHTKGAAADVHGLLVAAHREGVIEEIACSEGGGCEPLVRYKFSHDKVQEALYDSLPVPESERLHRVIGLHQLRREDHAERVFNIADHLNKAHRLLQSSHQDRSLVVKANFDAAKKAISRSAYHSSVEYLQLALNAQDPKTKWKEDYELTLEMTSTLLEMFQASETATDAKVEIVVDEVVRNARCAADKLPAMCSKIRLVGGEGRYKESIKYGIDVARTVGEKIPKKPNLLHILPMLLKARRRLGRLSDDDILNLPFVEEEKFQQLLQFYGLMSSYTLISGQDLLGMY
;
A
#
# COMPACT_ATOMS: atom_id res chain seq x y z
N THR A 1 -27.56 13.80 8.23
CA THR A 1 -26.36 14.16 7.44
C THR A 1 -25.17 13.30 7.73
N ILE A 2 -24.66 13.17 8.97
CA ILE A 2 -23.50 12.29 9.26
C ILE A 2 -23.72 10.87 8.72
N ALA A 3 -24.93 10.33 8.89
CA ALA A 3 -25.34 9.03 8.36
C ALA A 3 -25.10 8.83 6.85
N SER A 4 -25.24 9.87 6.02
CA SER A 4 -25.03 9.72 4.57
C SER A 4 -23.57 9.48 4.19
N PHE A 5 -22.64 9.74 5.12
CA PHE A 5 -21.21 9.50 4.97
C PHE A 5 -20.78 8.12 5.49
N LEU A 6 -21.63 7.41 6.24
CA LEU A 6 -21.36 6.04 6.70
C LEU A 6 -21.70 4.99 5.63
N GLY A 7 -22.64 5.32 4.74
CA GLY A 7 -23.09 4.45 3.66
C GLY A 7 -24.61 4.39 3.59
N PHE A 8 -25.11 3.37 2.89
CA PHE A 8 -26.54 3.16 2.71
C PHE A 8 -27.21 2.62 3.99
N GLU A 9 -26.51 1.78 4.75
CA GLU A 9 -26.92 1.26 6.05
C GLU A 9 -26.00 1.77 7.14
N PHE A 10 -26.53 1.97 8.34
CA PHE A 10 -25.78 2.42 9.51
C PHE A 10 -26.53 2.05 10.79
N ASP A 11 -25.80 1.92 11.91
CA ASP A 11 -26.41 1.68 13.22
C ASP A 11 -26.42 2.94 14.10
N GLU A 12 -27.37 2.98 15.01
CA GLU A 12 -27.57 4.12 15.93
C GLU A 12 -26.38 4.32 16.88
N CYS A 13 -25.69 3.24 17.25
CA CYS A 13 -24.54 3.29 18.15
C CYS A 13 -23.36 3.99 17.48
N GLU A 14 -22.99 3.58 16.26
CA GLU A 14 -21.90 4.20 15.48
C GLU A 14 -22.19 5.69 15.20
N LEU A 15 -23.45 6.04 14.94
CA LEU A 15 -23.84 7.45 14.78
C LEU A 15 -23.72 8.27 16.07
N SER A 16 -24.08 7.67 17.20
CA SER A 16 -23.98 8.32 18.51
C SER A 16 -22.52 8.52 18.90
N GLU A 17 -21.68 7.48 18.74
CA GLU A 17 -20.23 7.56 18.94
C GLU A 17 -19.60 8.66 18.07
N LEU A 18 -20.00 8.77 16.80
CA LEU A 18 -19.51 9.79 15.89
C LEU A 18 -19.99 11.20 16.24
N ALA A 19 -21.22 11.35 16.71
CA ALA A 19 -21.74 12.63 17.16
C ALA A 19 -20.95 13.15 18.36
N ASP A 20 -20.66 12.28 19.33
CA ASP A 20 -19.84 12.60 20.51
C ASP A 20 -18.40 12.91 20.11
N PHE A 21 -17.79 12.07 19.26
CA PHE A 21 -16.42 12.25 18.77
C PHE A 21 -16.26 13.57 17.99
N GLN A 22 -17.25 13.92 17.18
CA GLN A 22 -17.26 15.20 16.46
C GLN A 22 -17.27 16.38 17.44
N PHE A 23 -18.03 16.29 18.53
CA PHE A 23 -18.11 17.32 19.56
C PHE A 23 -16.78 17.51 20.29
N GLU A 24 -16.13 16.41 20.70
CA GLU A 24 -14.81 16.43 21.34
C GLU A 24 -13.75 17.05 20.43
N SER A 25 -13.77 16.71 19.14
CA SER A 25 -12.79 17.19 18.17
C SER A 25 -12.86 18.70 17.87
N ARG A 26 -13.98 19.36 18.20
CA ARG A 26 -14.19 20.81 17.99
C ARG A 26 -13.64 21.68 19.13
N GLY A 27 -13.15 21.10 20.23
CA GLY A 27 -12.50 21.85 21.31
C GLY A 27 -13.41 22.90 21.97
N GLN A 28 -14.74 22.74 21.92
CA GLN A 28 -15.65 23.59 22.67
C GLN A 28 -15.55 23.20 24.15
N ALA A 29 -15.07 24.13 24.96
CA ALA A 29 -14.83 23.95 26.38
C ALA A 29 -16.08 23.44 27.12
N GLN A 30 -15.80 22.76 28.23
CA GLN A 30 -16.71 22.17 29.21
C GLN A 30 -17.85 23.08 29.72
N GLU A 31 -17.86 24.37 29.37
CA GLU A 31 -18.88 25.37 29.75
C GLU A 31 -20.19 25.27 28.94
N GLU A 32 -20.20 24.74 27.71
CA GLU A 32 -21.44 24.54 26.95
C GLU A 32 -22.20 23.26 27.33
N ARG A 33 -21.58 22.35 28.10
CA ARG A 33 -22.26 21.14 28.63
C ARG A 33 -23.47 21.46 29.51
N HIS A 34 -23.51 22.65 30.12
CA HIS A 34 -24.57 23.03 31.07
C HIS A 34 -25.70 23.87 30.47
N THR A 35 -25.55 24.43 29.27
CA THR A 35 -26.58 25.30 28.64
C THR A 35 -27.19 24.72 27.37
N LYS A 36 -26.60 23.67 26.79
CA LYS A 36 -27.22 22.81 25.77
C LYS A 36 -27.00 21.35 26.16
N GLY A 37 -27.92 20.79 26.94
CA GLY A 37 -27.98 19.33 27.07
C GLY A 37 -28.22 18.72 25.69
N ALA A 38 -27.26 17.96 25.18
CA ALA A 38 -27.42 16.88 24.21
C ALA A 38 -26.03 16.51 23.63
N ALA A 39 -25.49 15.35 23.99
CA ALA A 39 -25.15 14.42 22.92
C ALA A 39 -26.38 14.41 22.02
N ALA A 40 -26.27 14.78 20.75
CA ALA A 40 -27.44 14.96 19.88
C ALA A 40 -28.43 13.82 20.15
N ASP A 41 -29.72 14.11 20.34
CA ASP A 41 -30.73 13.06 20.53
C ASP A 41 -30.83 12.27 19.22
N VAL A 42 -29.83 11.40 18.99
CA VAL A 42 -29.64 10.66 17.75
C VAL A 42 -30.85 9.78 17.56
N HIS A 43 -31.30 9.13 18.63
CA HIS A 43 -32.53 8.36 18.65
C HIS A 43 -33.74 9.19 18.19
N GLY A 44 -34.00 10.34 18.82
CA GLY A 44 -35.12 11.21 18.45
C GLY A 44 -35.05 11.72 17.01
N LEU A 45 -33.84 12.03 16.51
CA LEU A 45 -33.60 12.42 15.12
C LEU A 45 -33.85 11.28 14.14
N LEU A 46 -33.45 10.05 14.47
CA LEU A 46 -33.70 8.86 13.66
C LEU A 46 -35.19 8.51 13.63
N VAL A 47 -35.88 8.59 14.77
CA VAL A 47 -37.35 8.42 14.84
C VAL A 47 -38.08 9.46 13.98
N ALA A 48 -37.64 10.72 14.00
CA ALA A 48 -38.19 11.76 13.14
C ALA A 48 -37.95 11.47 11.65
N ALA A 49 -36.71 11.14 11.27
CA ALA A 49 -36.35 10.79 9.90
C ALA A 49 -37.09 9.55 9.38
N HIS A 50 -37.34 8.57 10.25
CA HIS A 50 -38.13 7.38 9.91
C HIS A 50 -39.59 7.74 9.63
N ARG A 51 -40.20 8.58 10.48
CA ARG A 51 -41.58 9.07 10.26
C ARG A 51 -41.75 9.87 8.98
N GLU A 52 -40.72 10.62 8.59
CA GLU A 52 -40.68 11.37 7.33
C GLU A 52 -40.40 10.48 6.09
N GLY A 53 -40.15 9.18 6.28
CA GLY A 53 -39.88 8.25 5.19
C GLY A 53 -38.50 8.43 4.54
N VAL A 54 -37.57 9.10 5.23
CA VAL A 54 -36.18 9.31 4.77
C VAL A 54 -35.34 8.06 4.99
N ILE A 55 -35.62 7.34 6.07
CA ILE A 55 -34.94 6.11 6.47
C ILE A 55 -35.94 5.02 6.88
N GLU A 56 -35.53 3.77 6.73
CA GLU A 56 -36.28 2.59 7.16
C GLU A 56 -35.49 1.86 8.26
N GLU A 57 -36.18 1.47 9.34
CA GLU A 57 -35.61 0.62 10.38
C GLU A 57 -35.46 -0.82 9.86
N ILE A 58 -34.28 -1.40 10.05
CA ILE A 58 -33.97 -2.79 9.74
C ILE A 58 -33.83 -3.53 11.06
N ALA A 59 -34.71 -4.50 11.31
CA ALA A 59 -34.59 -5.37 12.48
C ALA A 59 -33.31 -6.21 12.40
N CYS A 60 -32.46 -6.15 13.42
CA CYS A 60 -31.36 -7.11 13.58
C CYS A 60 -31.89 -8.47 14.03
N SER A 61 -31.54 -9.53 13.31
CA SER A 61 -31.69 -10.90 13.81
C SER A 61 -30.69 -11.14 14.94
N GLU A 62 -31.17 -11.62 16.08
CA GLU A 62 -30.38 -11.98 17.26
C GLU A 62 -29.16 -12.83 16.90
N GLY A 63 -27.97 -12.37 17.32
CA GLY A 63 -26.71 -13.05 17.07
C GLY A 63 -25.63 -12.63 18.06
N GLY A 64 -25.78 -13.02 19.33
CA GLY A 64 -24.68 -13.08 20.31
C GLY A 64 -24.47 -11.85 21.18
N GLY A 65 -25.18 -11.78 22.31
CA GLY A 65 -24.67 -11.25 23.58
C GLY A 65 -24.55 -9.73 23.78
N CYS A 66 -24.73 -8.90 22.76
CA CYS A 66 -24.84 -7.44 22.90
C CYS A 66 -26.30 -6.99 22.73
N GLU A 67 -26.68 -5.89 23.39
CA GLU A 67 -28.02 -5.26 23.25
C GLU A 67 -28.43 -5.10 21.77
N PRO A 68 -29.74 -5.13 21.46
CA PRO A 68 -30.20 -5.09 20.07
C PRO A 68 -29.74 -3.81 19.38
N LEU A 69 -28.78 -3.95 18.46
CA LEU A 69 -28.36 -2.88 17.55
C LEU A 69 -29.52 -2.56 16.60
N VAL A 70 -30.18 -1.43 16.80
CA VAL A 70 -31.16 -0.91 15.83
C VAL A 70 -30.38 -0.37 14.63
N ARG A 71 -30.62 -0.96 13.46
CA ARG A 71 -30.00 -0.54 12.20
C ARG A 71 -31.01 0.21 11.36
N TYR A 72 -30.54 1.19 10.61
CA TYR A 72 -31.34 1.94 9.66
C TYR A 72 -30.70 1.84 8.27
N LYS A 73 -31.52 2.00 7.25
CA LYS A 73 -31.07 2.27 5.87
C LYS A 73 -31.78 3.49 5.32
N PHE A 74 -31.18 4.15 4.34
CA PHE A 74 -31.90 5.15 3.56
C PHE A 74 -33.01 4.49 2.74
N SER A 75 -34.16 5.16 2.60
CA SER A 75 -35.27 4.64 1.80
C SER A 75 -34.88 4.46 0.32
N HIS A 76 -33.92 5.26 -0.16
CA HIS A 76 -33.34 5.13 -1.50
C HIS A 76 -31.94 5.76 -1.54
N ASP A 77 -31.05 5.22 -2.37
CA ASP A 77 -29.72 5.78 -2.67
C ASP A 77 -29.75 7.29 -3.00
N LYS A 78 -30.76 7.77 -3.73
CA LYS A 78 -30.89 9.19 -4.08
C LYS A 78 -31.09 10.11 -2.87
N VAL A 79 -31.70 9.59 -1.80
CA VAL A 79 -31.88 10.34 -0.55
C VAL A 79 -30.53 10.46 0.16
N GLN A 80 -29.76 9.36 0.22
CA GLN A 80 -28.41 9.38 0.76
C GLN A 80 -27.52 10.36 -0.03
N GLU A 81 -27.52 10.26 -1.36
CA GLU A 81 -26.73 11.10 -2.27
C GLU A 81 -27.09 12.58 -2.11
N ALA A 82 -28.39 12.92 -2.12
CA ALA A 82 -28.83 14.30 -1.91
C ALA A 82 -28.39 14.86 -0.55
N LEU A 83 -28.41 14.05 0.52
CA LEU A 83 -27.93 14.46 1.84
C LEU A 83 -26.40 14.59 1.90
N TYR A 84 -25.68 13.69 1.24
CA TYR A 84 -24.23 13.74 1.12
C TYR A 84 -23.77 15.00 0.37
N ASP A 85 -24.41 15.29 -0.77
CA ASP A 85 -24.10 16.43 -1.64
C ASP A 85 -24.61 17.78 -1.09
N SER A 86 -25.54 17.75 -0.14
CA SER A 86 -26.07 18.99 0.48
C SER A 86 -25.03 19.77 1.30
N LEU A 87 -23.94 19.12 1.73
CA LEU A 87 -22.92 19.77 2.55
C LEU A 87 -21.90 20.54 1.71
N PRO A 88 -21.55 21.78 2.10
CA PRO A 88 -20.41 22.48 1.53
C PRO A 88 -19.12 21.66 1.66
N VAL A 89 -18.26 21.73 0.65
CA VAL A 89 -16.99 20.98 0.59
C VAL A 89 -16.17 21.05 1.90
N PRO A 90 -15.96 22.22 2.53
CA PRO A 90 -15.19 22.29 3.78
C PRO A 90 -15.81 21.51 4.95
N GLU A 91 -17.13 21.39 4.99
CA GLU A 91 -17.84 20.64 6.03
C GLU A 91 -17.81 19.14 5.74
N SER A 92 -17.96 18.76 4.48
CA SER A 92 -17.79 17.38 4.01
C SER A 92 -16.39 16.84 4.34
N GLU A 93 -15.32 17.60 4.06
CA GLU A 93 -13.95 17.20 4.41
C GLU A 93 -13.74 17.02 5.92
N ARG A 94 -14.35 17.88 6.74
CA ARG A 94 -14.30 17.75 8.20
C ARG A 94 -15.00 16.47 8.66
N LEU A 95 -16.15 16.13 8.09
CA LEU A 95 -16.84 14.89 8.41
C LEU A 95 -16.02 13.67 7.99
N HIS A 96 -15.45 13.68 6.78
CA HIS A 96 -14.55 12.62 6.35
C HIS A 96 -13.38 12.43 7.32
N ARG A 97 -12.76 13.52 7.79
CA ARG A 97 -11.69 13.47 8.79
C ARG A 97 -12.17 12.82 10.08
N VAL A 98 -13.30 13.27 10.62
CA VAL A 98 -13.87 12.79 11.88
C VAL A 98 -14.16 11.29 11.78
N ILE A 99 -14.84 10.85 10.71
CA ILE A 99 -15.20 9.45 10.50
C ILE A 99 -13.95 8.57 10.35
N GLY A 100 -13.00 8.97 9.49
CA GLY A 100 -11.78 8.20 9.28
C GLY A 100 -10.94 8.06 10.56
N LEU A 101 -10.79 9.15 11.34
CA LEU A 101 -10.07 9.11 12.62
C LEU A 101 -10.80 8.32 13.70
N HIS A 102 -12.13 8.36 13.73
CA HIS A 102 -12.95 7.56 14.64
C HIS A 102 -12.76 6.06 14.35
N GLN A 103 -12.94 5.66 13.09
CA GLN A 103 -12.80 4.25 12.70
C GLN A 103 -11.39 3.71 12.93
N LEU A 104 -10.36 4.54 12.79
CA LEU A 104 -8.99 4.15 13.07
C LEU A 104 -8.74 3.81 14.56
N ARG A 105 -9.58 4.30 15.48
CA ARG A 105 -9.49 4.01 16.93
C ARG A 105 -10.22 2.73 17.34
N ARG A 106 -11.03 2.15 16.45
CA ARG A 106 -11.80 0.95 16.75
C ARG A 106 -10.91 -0.29 16.76
N GLU A 107 -11.31 -1.30 17.53
CA GLU A 107 -10.59 -2.58 17.58
C GLU A 107 -10.62 -3.31 16.23
N ASP A 108 -11.71 -3.15 15.47
CA ASP A 108 -11.91 -3.77 14.15
C ASP A 108 -11.34 -2.95 12.97
N HIS A 109 -10.48 -1.95 13.21
CA HIS A 109 -9.96 -1.07 12.16
C HIS A 109 -9.28 -1.81 11.01
N ALA A 110 -8.61 -2.94 11.28
CA ALA A 110 -7.99 -3.79 10.26
C ALA A 110 -9.01 -4.31 9.23
N GLU A 111 -10.27 -4.52 9.64
CA GLU A 111 -11.32 -4.91 8.72
C GLU A 111 -11.84 -3.75 7.86
N ARG A 112 -11.71 -2.53 8.37
CA ARG A 112 -12.25 -1.30 7.78
C ARG A 112 -11.23 -0.46 7.01
N VAL A 113 -10.00 -0.95 6.80
CA VAL A 113 -8.89 -0.16 6.21
C VAL A 113 -9.21 0.55 4.90
N PHE A 114 -10.04 -0.03 4.02
CA PHE A 114 -10.47 0.64 2.78
C PHE A 114 -11.33 1.87 3.09
N ASN A 115 -12.35 1.71 3.93
CA ASN A 115 -13.23 2.81 4.33
C ASN A 115 -12.42 3.90 5.05
N ILE A 116 -11.56 3.52 5.98
CA ILE A 116 -10.66 4.44 6.69
C ILE A 116 -9.80 5.22 5.69
N ALA A 117 -9.10 4.54 4.78
CA ALA A 117 -8.25 5.18 3.78
C ALA A 117 -9.05 6.15 2.90
N ASP A 118 -10.22 5.73 2.40
CA ASP A 118 -11.07 6.56 1.54
C ASP A 118 -11.56 7.84 2.25
N HIS A 119 -11.95 7.73 3.52
CA HIS A 119 -12.33 8.88 4.34
C HIS A 119 -11.14 9.81 4.58
N LEU A 120 -9.98 9.29 4.97
CA LEU A 120 -8.80 10.12 5.21
C LEU A 120 -8.27 10.77 3.92
N ASN A 121 -8.40 10.10 2.77
CA ASN A 121 -8.06 10.64 1.45
C ASN A 121 -8.97 11.81 1.06
N LYS A 122 -10.28 11.70 1.30
CA LYS A 122 -11.23 12.81 1.09
C LYS A 122 -10.99 13.98 2.05
N ALA A 123 -10.38 13.71 3.20
CA ALA A 123 -9.99 14.72 4.17
C ALA A 123 -8.53 15.22 4.02
N HIS A 124 -7.84 14.87 2.94
CA HIS A 124 -6.38 15.03 2.83
C HIS A 124 -5.92 16.48 3.08
N ARG A 125 -6.66 17.50 2.61
CA ARG A 125 -6.31 18.92 2.83
C ARG A 125 -6.23 19.31 4.31
N LEU A 126 -7.02 18.65 5.16
CA LEU A 126 -7.02 18.86 6.61
C LEU A 126 -5.97 18.02 7.35
N LEU A 127 -5.30 17.10 6.65
CA LEU A 127 -4.35 16.13 7.20
C LEU A 127 -2.92 16.34 6.62
N GLN A 128 -2.59 17.59 6.31
CA GLN A 128 -1.27 17.99 5.80
C GLN A 128 -0.53 18.96 6.75
N SER A 129 -1.10 19.28 7.91
CA SER A 129 -0.53 20.32 8.79
C SER A 129 0.70 19.86 9.56
N SER A 130 0.76 18.57 9.92
CA SER A 130 1.87 17.99 10.69
C SER A 130 2.41 16.70 10.04
N HIS A 131 3.59 16.25 10.47
CA HIS A 131 4.10 14.93 10.11
C HIS A 131 3.18 13.81 10.64
N GLN A 132 2.66 13.98 11.85
CA GLN A 132 1.74 13.03 12.47
C GLN A 132 0.45 12.86 11.67
N ASP A 133 -0.17 13.96 11.19
CA ASP A 133 -1.37 13.89 10.35
C ASP A 133 -1.10 13.14 9.05
N ARG A 134 0.02 13.46 8.37
CA ARG A 134 0.43 12.75 7.15
C ARG A 134 0.65 11.27 7.41
N SER A 135 1.31 10.93 8.52
CA SER A 135 1.61 9.53 8.89
C SER A 135 0.33 8.70 9.03
N LEU A 136 -0.77 9.28 9.54
CA LEU A 136 -2.07 8.60 9.60
C LEU A 136 -2.60 8.25 8.20
N VAL A 137 -2.53 9.21 7.26
CA VAL A 137 -2.96 8.99 5.87
C VAL A 137 -2.07 7.96 5.18
N VAL A 138 -0.75 8.08 5.34
CA VAL A 138 0.24 7.15 4.77
C VAL A 138 -0.03 5.73 5.24
N LYS A 139 -0.18 5.53 6.56
CA LYS A 139 -0.41 4.22 7.15
C LYS A 139 -1.74 3.61 6.70
N ALA A 140 -2.84 4.39 6.75
CA ALA A 140 -4.15 3.91 6.33
C ALA A 140 -4.16 3.43 4.86
N ASN A 141 -3.55 4.22 3.96
CA ASN A 141 -3.43 3.84 2.56
C ASN A 141 -2.50 2.64 2.37
N PHE A 142 -1.40 2.55 3.12
CA PHE A 142 -0.50 1.40 3.00
C PHE A 142 -1.15 0.10 3.50
N ASP A 143 -1.90 0.16 4.60
CA ASP A 143 -2.66 -0.98 5.11
C ASP A 143 -3.78 -1.38 4.13
N ALA A 144 -4.47 -0.40 3.52
CA ALA A 144 -5.43 -0.65 2.46
C ALA A 144 -4.77 -1.31 1.23
N ALA A 145 -3.58 -0.87 0.82
CA ALA A 145 -2.82 -1.51 -0.24
C ALA A 145 -2.47 -2.96 0.10
N LYS A 146 -1.94 -3.24 1.30
CA LYS A 146 -1.65 -4.61 1.76
C LYS A 146 -2.90 -5.49 1.76
N LYS A 147 -4.05 -4.95 2.20
CA LYS A 147 -5.33 -5.67 2.13
C LYS A 147 -5.78 -5.91 0.70
N ALA A 148 -5.59 -4.95 -0.22
CA ALA A 148 -5.88 -5.13 -1.63
C ALA A 148 -5.02 -6.26 -2.24
N ILE A 149 -3.73 -6.32 -1.91
CA ILE A 149 -2.82 -7.41 -2.32
C ILE A 149 -3.35 -8.76 -1.84
N SER A 150 -3.77 -8.87 -0.58
CA SER A 150 -4.34 -10.11 -0.01
C SER A 150 -5.61 -10.59 -0.72
N ARG A 151 -6.31 -9.68 -1.41
CA ARG A 151 -7.51 -9.94 -2.21
C ARG A 151 -7.23 -10.00 -3.72
N SER A 152 -5.94 -10.03 -4.12
CA SER A 152 -5.50 -9.96 -5.52
C SER A 152 -6.03 -8.74 -6.29
N ALA A 153 -6.42 -7.67 -5.60
CA ALA A 153 -6.86 -6.41 -6.18
C ALA A 153 -5.66 -5.50 -6.48
N TYR A 154 -4.77 -5.95 -7.38
CA TYR A 154 -3.49 -5.29 -7.61
C TYR A 154 -3.62 -3.86 -8.15
N HIS A 155 -4.63 -3.56 -8.96
CA HIS A 155 -4.89 -2.20 -9.43
C HIS A 155 -5.19 -1.24 -8.27
N SER A 156 -6.13 -1.62 -7.39
CA SER A 156 -6.45 -0.83 -6.19
C SER A 156 -5.26 -0.71 -5.25
N SER A 157 -4.42 -1.74 -5.14
CA SER A 157 -3.17 -1.64 -4.37
C SER A 157 -2.24 -0.57 -4.93
N VAL A 158 -2.13 -0.44 -6.26
CA VAL A 158 -1.33 0.62 -6.90
C VAL A 158 -1.88 2.00 -6.54
N GLU A 159 -3.20 2.18 -6.62
CA GLU A 159 -3.86 3.45 -6.29
C GLU A 159 -3.59 3.87 -4.84
N TYR A 160 -3.81 2.96 -3.89
CA TYR A 160 -3.56 3.22 -2.47
C TYR A 160 -2.08 3.49 -2.19
N LEU A 161 -1.13 2.74 -2.79
CA LEU A 161 0.30 3.00 -2.63
C LEU A 161 0.70 4.38 -3.15
N GLN A 162 0.16 4.81 -4.28
CA GLN A 162 0.42 6.14 -4.82
C GLN A 162 -0.13 7.23 -3.90
N LEU A 163 -1.33 7.06 -3.35
CA LEU A 163 -1.90 7.98 -2.36
C LEU A 163 -1.05 8.05 -1.09
N ALA A 164 -0.56 6.90 -0.60
CA ALA A 164 0.35 6.85 0.56
C ALA A 164 1.66 7.61 0.29
N LEU A 165 2.33 7.33 -0.83
CA LEU A 165 3.60 7.98 -1.20
C LEU A 165 3.44 9.49 -1.43
N ASN A 166 2.31 9.92 -1.99
CA ASN A 166 1.99 11.33 -2.21
C ASN A 166 1.65 12.07 -0.90
N ALA A 167 1.19 11.35 0.12
CA ALA A 167 0.88 11.94 1.42
C ALA A 167 2.13 12.24 2.26
N GLN A 168 3.27 11.60 1.98
CA GLN A 168 4.53 11.89 2.65
C GLN A 168 5.10 13.26 2.24
N ASP A 169 5.89 13.90 3.10
CA ASP A 169 6.62 15.11 2.71
C ASP A 169 7.76 14.73 1.72
N PRO A 170 7.72 15.22 0.46
CA PRO A 170 8.71 14.84 -0.54
C PRO A 170 10.14 15.25 -0.17
N LYS A 171 10.32 16.22 0.73
CA LYS A 171 11.64 16.70 1.16
C LYS A 171 12.25 15.85 2.27
N THR A 172 11.44 15.23 3.12
CA THR A 172 11.92 14.55 4.33
C THR A 172 11.64 13.06 4.37
N LYS A 173 10.76 12.51 3.51
CA LYS A 173 10.34 11.09 3.58
C LYS A 173 11.48 10.07 3.57
N TRP A 174 12.52 10.29 2.76
CA TRP A 174 13.70 9.41 2.70
C TRP A 174 14.66 9.59 3.90
N LYS A 175 14.45 10.60 4.73
CA LYS A 175 15.21 10.82 5.97
C LYS A 175 14.44 10.35 7.20
N GLU A 176 13.18 10.73 7.31
CA GLU A 176 12.32 10.51 8.48
C GLU A 176 11.64 9.14 8.44
N ASP A 177 11.16 8.71 7.26
CA ASP A 177 10.36 7.51 7.07
C ASP A 177 11.03 6.54 6.07
N TYR A 178 12.35 6.41 6.14
CA TYR A 178 13.15 5.70 5.13
C TYR A 178 12.66 4.28 4.86
N GLU A 179 12.54 3.45 5.90
CA GLU A 179 12.16 2.04 5.74
C GLU A 179 10.76 1.90 5.14
N LEU A 180 9.81 2.70 5.63
CA LEU A 180 8.44 2.71 5.12
C LEU A 180 8.38 3.17 3.66
N THR A 181 9.16 4.21 3.30
CA THR A 181 9.24 4.71 1.93
C THR A 181 9.86 3.66 0.99
N LEU A 182 10.91 2.98 1.43
CA LEU A 182 11.55 1.91 0.68
C LEU A 182 10.60 0.72 0.48
N GLU A 183 9.88 0.30 1.52
CA GLU A 183 8.90 -0.78 1.46
C GLU A 183 7.76 -0.44 0.49
N MET A 184 7.18 0.77 0.60
CA MET A 184 6.09 1.21 -0.28
C MET A 184 6.53 1.32 -1.75
N THR A 185 7.71 1.89 -2.02
CA THR A 185 8.23 2.01 -3.40
C THR A 185 8.56 0.65 -4.01
N SER A 186 9.10 -0.29 -3.21
CA SER A 186 9.38 -1.66 -3.63
C SER A 186 8.08 -2.40 -3.95
N THR A 187 7.09 -2.31 -3.06
CA THR A 187 5.76 -2.89 -3.25
C THR A 187 5.07 -2.29 -4.49
N LEU A 188 5.18 -0.97 -4.70
CA LEU A 188 4.59 -0.31 -5.87
C LEU A 188 5.17 -0.84 -7.19
N LEU A 189 6.48 -1.07 -7.26
CA LEU A 189 7.14 -1.63 -8.43
C LEU A 189 6.70 -3.07 -8.74
N GLU A 190 6.46 -3.88 -7.71
CA GLU A 190 5.88 -5.22 -7.86
C GLU A 190 4.43 -5.15 -8.33
N MET A 191 3.64 -4.25 -7.75
CA MET A 191 2.23 -4.10 -8.09
C MET A 191 2.01 -3.52 -9.49
N PHE A 192 2.90 -2.65 -10.00
CA PHE A 192 2.88 -2.23 -11.40
C PHE A 192 2.97 -3.43 -12.35
N GLN A 193 3.84 -4.39 -12.05
CA GLN A 193 3.97 -5.61 -12.86
C GLN A 193 2.73 -6.50 -12.71
N ALA A 194 2.26 -6.75 -11.48
CA ALA A 194 1.14 -7.65 -11.22
C ALA A 194 -0.22 -7.12 -11.75
N SER A 195 -0.39 -5.80 -11.80
CA SER A 195 -1.59 -5.14 -12.29
C SER A 195 -1.58 -4.83 -13.79
N GLU A 196 -0.50 -5.16 -14.50
CA GLU A 196 -0.29 -4.82 -15.92
C GLU A 196 -0.39 -3.30 -16.20
N THR A 197 -0.15 -2.45 -15.19
CA THR A 197 -0.16 -0.98 -15.32
C THR A 197 1.24 -0.37 -15.47
N ALA A 198 2.28 -1.22 -15.45
CA ALA A 198 3.66 -0.83 -15.64
C ALA A 198 3.87 -0.19 -17.02
N THR A 199 4.55 0.96 -17.03
CA THR A 199 5.13 1.54 -18.23
C THR A 199 6.58 1.91 -17.92
N ASP A 200 7.42 1.98 -18.96
CA ASP A 200 8.82 2.39 -18.81
C ASP A 200 8.94 3.68 -17.99
N ALA A 201 8.13 4.69 -18.30
CA ALA A 201 8.13 5.97 -17.61
C ALA A 201 7.76 5.85 -16.12
N LYS A 202 6.69 5.10 -15.78
CA LYS A 202 6.26 4.94 -14.39
C LYS A 202 7.30 4.20 -13.55
N VAL A 203 7.84 3.11 -14.08
CA VAL A 203 8.86 2.31 -13.40
C VAL A 203 10.15 3.10 -13.25
N GLU A 204 10.60 3.81 -14.30
CA GLU A 204 11.81 4.60 -14.26
C GLU A 204 11.76 5.72 -13.20
N ILE A 205 10.63 6.42 -13.08
CA ILE A 205 10.45 7.45 -12.05
C ILE A 205 10.69 6.89 -10.64
N VAL A 206 10.06 5.75 -10.31
CA VAL A 206 10.17 5.14 -8.98
C VAL A 206 11.56 4.55 -8.75
N VAL A 207 12.13 3.86 -9.76
CA VAL A 207 13.49 3.30 -9.67
C VAL A 207 14.53 4.39 -9.46
N ASP A 208 14.46 5.50 -10.21
CA ASP A 208 15.38 6.62 -10.06
C ASP A 208 15.25 7.28 -8.69
N GLU A 209 14.04 7.36 -8.15
CA GLU A 209 13.82 7.84 -6.79
C GLU A 209 14.49 6.95 -5.74
N VAL A 210 14.31 5.63 -5.82
CA VAL A 210 14.96 4.68 -4.91
C VAL A 210 16.48 4.75 -5.06
N VAL A 211 17.01 4.71 -6.28
CA VAL A 211 18.45 4.72 -6.56
C VAL A 211 19.15 5.97 -6.02
N ARG A 212 18.48 7.12 -6.07
CA ARG A 212 19.00 8.41 -5.59
C ARG A 212 19.07 8.49 -4.06
N ASN A 213 18.13 7.85 -3.37
CA ASN A 213 17.96 8.01 -1.92
C ASN A 213 18.42 6.79 -1.09
N ALA A 214 18.59 5.63 -1.73
CA ALA A 214 19.00 4.40 -1.08
C ALA A 214 20.35 4.52 -0.35
N ARG A 215 20.39 4.00 0.88
CA ARG A 215 21.55 4.03 1.78
C ARG A 215 22.61 3.00 1.41
N CYS A 216 22.21 1.88 0.80
CA CYS A 216 23.15 0.85 0.37
C CYS A 216 22.79 0.25 -1.00
N ALA A 217 23.64 -0.67 -1.48
CA ALA A 217 23.41 -1.34 -2.76
C ALA A 217 22.25 -2.35 -2.72
N ALA A 218 21.98 -2.96 -1.55
CA ALA A 218 20.88 -3.89 -1.38
C ALA A 218 19.53 -3.19 -1.58
N ASP A 219 19.36 -1.97 -1.05
CA ASP A 219 18.12 -1.20 -1.24
C ASP A 219 17.85 -0.83 -2.71
N LYS A 220 18.90 -0.69 -3.53
CA LYS A 220 18.76 -0.31 -4.95
C LYS A 220 18.41 -1.51 -5.84
N LEU A 221 18.92 -2.69 -5.49
CA LEU A 221 18.93 -3.84 -6.37
C LEU A 221 17.52 -4.35 -6.72
N PRO A 222 16.57 -4.49 -5.78
CA PRO A 222 15.19 -4.86 -6.08
C PRO A 222 14.52 -3.89 -7.06
N ALA A 223 14.67 -2.57 -6.83
CA ALA A 223 14.08 -1.55 -7.68
C ALA A 223 14.64 -1.62 -9.11
N MET A 224 15.96 -1.69 -9.26
CA MET A 224 16.59 -1.85 -10.58
C MET A 224 16.18 -3.16 -11.26
N CYS A 225 16.03 -4.26 -10.52
CA CYS A 225 15.53 -5.53 -11.06
C CYS A 225 14.12 -5.42 -11.65
N SER A 226 13.26 -4.57 -11.09
CA SER A 226 11.92 -4.34 -11.65
C SER A 226 11.95 -3.74 -13.05
N LYS A 227 12.91 -2.85 -13.35
CA LYS A 227 13.14 -2.35 -14.72
C LYS A 227 13.68 -3.45 -15.65
N ILE A 228 14.60 -4.29 -15.18
CA ILE A 228 15.08 -5.47 -15.94
C ILE A 228 13.90 -6.39 -16.32
N ARG A 229 13.00 -6.66 -15.37
CA ARG A 229 11.81 -7.50 -15.56
C ARG A 229 10.81 -6.89 -16.54
N LEU A 230 10.52 -5.60 -16.42
CA LEU A 230 9.63 -4.90 -17.35
C LEU A 230 10.14 -5.03 -18.80
N VAL A 231 11.37 -4.59 -19.04
CA VAL A 231 11.99 -4.62 -20.38
C VAL A 231 12.09 -6.05 -20.92
N GLY A 232 12.42 -7.01 -20.05
CA GLY A 232 12.47 -8.43 -20.41
C GLY A 232 11.10 -9.04 -20.71
N GLY A 233 10.06 -8.66 -19.96
CA GLY A 233 8.67 -9.09 -20.18
C GLY A 233 8.10 -8.63 -21.52
N GLU A 234 8.55 -7.47 -22.02
CA GLU A 234 8.23 -6.97 -23.36
C GLU A 234 9.02 -7.63 -24.49
N GLY A 235 9.87 -8.63 -24.19
CA GLY A 235 10.70 -9.32 -25.17
C GLY A 235 11.96 -8.57 -25.58
N ARG A 236 12.26 -7.41 -24.96
CA ARG A 236 13.47 -6.61 -25.23
C ARG A 236 14.69 -7.18 -24.49
N TYR A 237 14.95 -8.48 -24.63
CA TYR A 237 15.94 -9.22 -23.83
C TYR A 237 17.36 -8.65 -23.95
N LYS A 238 17.80 -8.23 -25.15
CA LYS A 238 19.13 -7.62 -25.35
C LYS A 238 19.30 -6.33 -24.56
N GLU A 239 18.24 -5.52 -24.48
CA GLU A 239 18.22 -4.28 -23.70
C GLU A 239 18.21 -4.58 -22.20
N SER A 240 17.38 -5.54 -21.78
CA SER A 240 17.34 -6.03 -20.39
C SER A 240 18.71 -6.56 -19.93
N ILE A 241 19.42 -7.32 -20.76
CA ILE A 241 20.78 -7.80 -20.47
C ILE A 241 21.75 -6.63 -20.34
N LYS A 242 21.73 -5.68 -21.28
CA LYS A 242 22.60 -4.50 -21.24
C LYS A 242 22.39 -3.72 -19.94
N TYR A 243 21.14 -3.46 -19.59
CA TYR A 243 20.78 -2.77 -18.36
C TYR A 243 21.22 -3.58 -17.12
N GLY A 244 21.01 -4.89 -17.10
CA GLY A 244 21.45 -5.75 -16.01
C GLY A 244 22.97 -5.77 -15.80
N ILE A 245 23.78 -5.71 -16.85
CA ILE A 245 25.24 -5.57 -16.70
C ILE A 245 25.60 -4.22 -16.06
N ASP A 246 24.87 -3.15 -16.38
CA ASP A 246 25.06 -1.84 -15.75
C ASP A 246 24.63 -1.88 -14.27
N VAL A 247 23.51 -2.55 -13.95
CA VAL A 247 23.05 -2.80 -12.58
C VAL A 247 24.09 -3.55 -11.74
N ALA A 248 24.66 -4.63 -12.28
CA ALA A 248 25.73 -5.38 -11.61
C ALA A 248 26.90 -4.48 -11.22
N ARG A 249 27.34 -3.60 -12.13
CA ARG A 249 28.42 -2.65 -11.83
C ARG A 249 28.03 -1.64 -10.75
N THR A 250 26.79 -1.15 -10.76
CA THR A 250 26.26 -0.22 -9.75
C THR A 250 26.26 -0.83 -8.34
N VAL A 251 26.01 -2.14 -8.21
CA VAL A 251 26.02 -2.84 -6.91
C VAL A 251 27.39 -3.40 -6.49
N GLY A 252 28.43 -3.11 -7.28
CA GLY A 252 29.82 -3.47 -7.02
C GLY A 252 30.27 -4.82 -7.60
N GLU A 253 29.42 -5.49 -8.38
CA GLU A 253 29.75 -6.75 -9.04
C GLU A 253 30.63 -6.52 -10.28
N LYS A 254 31.68 -7.35 -10.41
CA LYS A 254 32.66 -7.24 -11.49
C LYS A 254 32.32 -8.21 -12.62
N ILE A 255 31.32 -7.85 -13.43
CA ILE A 255 30.98 -8.61 -14.64
C ILE A 255 31.74 -8.02 -15.84
N PRO A 256 32.63 -8.78 -16.50
CA PRO A 256 33.30 -8.32 -17.70
C PRO A 256 32.28 -8.12 -18.84
N LYS A 257 32.35 -6.97 -19.54
CA LYS A 257 31.44 -6.63 -20.65
C LYS A 257 31.44 -7.66 -21.80
N LYS A 258 32.54 -8.40 -21.95
CA LYS A 258 32.71 -9.50 -22.90
C LYS A 258 33.30 -10.70 -22.15
N PRO A 259 32.46 -11.57 -21.57
CA PRO A 259 32.97 -12.76 -20.90
C PRO A 259 33.69 -13.64 -21.93
N ASN A 260 34.83 -14.19 -21.53
CA ASN A 260 35.54 -15.22 -22.31
C ASN A 260 35.81 -16.43 -21.41
N LEU A 261 36.13 -17.58 -22.01
CA LEU A 261 36.35 -18.83 -21.28
C LEU A 261 37.45 -18.71 -20.21
N LEU A 262 38.46 -17.85 -20.41
CA LEU A 262 39.55 -17.65 -19.46
C LEU A 262 39.10 -16.96 -18.17
N HIS A 263 38.04 -16.15 -18.19
CA HIS A 263 37.46 -15.57 -16.97
C HIS A 263 36.60 -16.60 -16.20
N ILE A 264 35.95 -17.52 -16.92
CA ILE A 264 34.96 -18.45 -16.36
C ILE A 264 35.64 -19.71 -15.82
N LEU A 265 36.64 -20.25 -16.54
CA LEU A 265 37.33 -21.50 -16.20
C LEU A 265 37.87 -21.54 -14.74
N PRO A 266 38.56 -20.51 -14.23
CA PRO A 266 39.02 -20.50 -12.85
C PRO A 266 37.87 -20.53 -11.83
N MET A 267 36.76 -19.86 -12.13
CA MET A 267 35.57 -19.83 -11.27
C MET A 267 34.90 -21.21 -11.22
N LEU A 268 34.72 -21.86 -12.37
CA LEU A 268 34.17 -23.21 -12.47
C LEU A 268 35.05 -24.25 -11.76
N LEU A 269 36.37 -24.18 -11.94
CA LEU A 269 37.31 -25.08 -11.24
C LEU A 269 37.24 -24.89 -9.72
N LYS A 270 37.18 -23.64 -9.25
CA LYS A 270 37.03 -23.33 -7.82
C LYS A 270 35.69 -23.83 -7.27
N ALA A 271 34.60 -23.65 -8.01
CA ALA A 271 33.28 -24.16 -7.63
C ALA A 271 33.27 -25.69 -7.57
N ARG A 272 33.75 -26.38 -8.62
CA ARG A 272 33.84 -27.84 -8.68
C ARG A 272 34.70 -28.40 -7.54
N ARG A 273 35.83 -27.77 -7.21
CA ARG A 273 36.69 -28.19 -6.10
C ARG A 273 36.03 -28.00 -4.73
N ARG A 274 35.22 -26.96 -4.55
CA ARG A 274 34.47 -26.74 -3.30
C ARG A 274 33.32 -27.72 -3.16
N LEU A 275 32.53 -27.89 -4.22
CA LEU A 275 31.40 -28.83 -4.23
C LEU A 275 31.86 -30.28 -4.10
N GLY A 276 32.93 -30.69 -4.79
CA GLY A 276 33.46 -32.05 -4.68
C GLY A 276 34.13 -32.39 -3.35
N ARG A 277 34.17 -31.46 -2.39
CA ARG A 277 34.61 -31.69 -1.00
C ARG A 277 33.45 -31.85 -0.02
N LEU A 278 32.23 -31.61 -0.47
CA LEU A 278 31.01 -31.77 0.30
C LEU A 278 30.37 -33.09 -0.10
N SER A 279 29.91 -33.87 0.88
CA SER A 279 29.01 -34.99 0.64
C SER A 279 27.60 -34.48 0.31
N ASP A 280 26.75 -35.37 -0.20
CA ASP A 280 25.34 -35.04 -0.45
C ASP A 280 24.64 -34.59 0.85
N ASP A 281 24.96 -35.24 1.99
CA ASP A 281 24.45 -34.87 3.31
C ASP A 281 24.96 -33.50 3.76
N ASP A 282 26.22 -33.15 3.48
CA ASP A 282 26.75 -31.81 3.81
C ASP A 282 26.01 -30.72 3.02
N ILE A 283 25.70 -30.97 1.75
CA ILE A 283 24.98 -30.01 0.89
C ILE A 283 23.56 -29.78 1.39
N LEU A 284 22.85 -30.85 1.76
CA LEU A 284 21.49 -30.76 2.27
C LEU A 284 21.40 -30.04 3.61
N ASN A 285 22.48 -30.08 4.41
CA ASN A 285 22.58 -29.43 5.72
C ASN A 285 23.32 -28.08 5.69
N LEU A 286 23.61 -27.53 4.51
CA LEU A 286 24.21 -26.20 4.41
C LEU A 286 23.26 -25.14 5.00
N PRO A 287 23.78 -24.18 5.78
CA PRO A 287 22.96 -23.10 6.28
C PRO A 287 22.43 -22.25 5.12
N PHE A 288 21.22 -21.75 5.26
CA PHE A 288 20.70 -20.73 4.37
C PHE A 288 21.57 -19.48 4.45
N VAL A 289 21.78 -18.82 3.31
CA VAL A 289 22.53 -17.57 3.30
C VAL A 289 21.67 -16.49 3.96
N GLU A 290 22.14 -15.92 5.07
CA GLU A 290 21.41 -14.86 5.81
C GLU A 290 21.70 -13.45 5.28
N GLU A 291 22.79 -13.26 4.53
CA GLU A 291 23.15 -11.95 3.98
C GLU A 291 22.16 -11.55 2.86
N GLU A 292 21.34 -10.54 3.13
CA GLU A 292 20.29 -10.05 2.23
C GLU A 292 20.82 -9.67 0.84
N LYS A 293 21.96 -8.95 0.79
CA LYS A 293 22.60 -8.59 -0.48
C LYS A 293 22.90 -9.83 -1.33
N PHE A 294 23.37 -10.91 -0.71
CA PHE A 294 23.71 -12.13 -1.43
C PHE A 294 22.45 -12.83 -1.97
N GLN A 295 21.38 -12.89 -1.17
CA GLN A 295 20.09 -13.44 -1.60
C GLN A 295 19.54 -12.66 -2.80
N GLN A 296 19.56 -11.33 -2.74
CA GLN A 296 19.09 -10.46 -3.84
C GLN A 296 19.97 -10.62 -5.10
N LEU A 297 21.29 -10.74 -4.93
CA LEU A 297 22.20 -11.02 -6.05
C LEU A 297 21.91 -12.37 -6.71
N LEU A 298 21.60 -13.41 -5.93
CA LEU A 298 21.22 -14.71 -6.45
C LEU A 298 19.95 -14.61 -7.33
N GLN A 299 18.94 -13.88 -6.86
CA GLN A 299 17.73 -13.62 -7.65
C GLN A 299 18.03 -12.82 -8.92
N PHE A 300 18.88 -11.80 -8.83
CA PHE A 300 19.34 -11.01 -9.97
C PHE A 300 20.05 -11.90 -11.01
N TYR A 301 20.98 -12.76 -10.60
CA TYR A 301 21.65 -13.67 -11.53
C TYR A 301 20.69 -14.68 -12.15
N GLY A 302 19.72 -15.19 -11.39
CA GLY A 302 18.64 -16.02 -11.92
C GLY A 302 17.88 -15.32 -13.05
N LEU A 303 17.44 -14.08 -12.82
CA LEU A 303 16.77 -13.24 -13.81
C LEU A 303 17.63 -12.97 -15.06
N MET A 304 18.92 -12.67 -14.86
CA MET A 304 19.84 -12.43 -15.98
C MET A 304 20.12 -13.69 -16.80
N SER A 305 20.20 -14.84 -16.13
CA SER A 305 20.46 -16.13 -16.78
C SER A 305 19.32 -16.53 -17.72
N SER A 306 18.06 -16.31 -17.30
CA SER A 306 16.90 -16.64 -18.12
C SER A 306 16.84 -15.78 -19.38
N TYR A 307 17.05 -14.46 -19.27
CA TYR A 307 17.07 -13.58 -20.44
C TYR A 307 18.26 -13.82 -21.37
N THR A 308 19.42 -14.19 -20.81
CA THR A 308 20.59 -14.56 -21.62
C THR A 308 20.34 -15.85 -22.39
N LEU A 309 19.71 -16.85 -21.76
CA LEU A 309 19.34 -18.11 -22.41
C LEU A 309 18.34 -17.89 -23.55
N ILE A 310 17.30 -17.08 -23.31
CA ILE A 310 16.27 -16.77 -24.31
C ILE A 310 16.86 -15.96 -25.46
N SER A 311 17.61 -14.88 -25.17
CA SER A 311 18.27 -14.07 -26.20
C SER A 311 19.35 -14.84 -26.96
N GLY A 312 19.88 -15.91 -26.38
CA GLY A 312 20.95 -16.76 -26.90
C GLY A 312 20.47 -18.02 -27.59
N GLN A 313 19.19 -18.18 -27.94
CA GLN A 313 18.74 -19.31 -28.77
C GLN A 313 19.47 -19.38 -30.13
N ASP A 314 20.02 -18.27 -30.63
CA ASP A 314 20.94 -18.28 -31.79
C ASP A 314 22.37 -18.78 -31.44
N LEU A 315 22.77 -18.80 -30.17
CA LEU A 315 24.05 -19.33 -29.69
C LEU A 315 23.98 -20.81 -29.29
N LEU A 316 22.78 -21.34 -29.05
CA LEU A 316 22.53 -22.79 -28.86
C LEU A 316 22.48 -23.56 -30.18
N GLY A 317 22.36 -22.87 -31.32
CA GLY A 317 22.47 -23.48 -32.66
C GLY A 317 23.89 -23.92 -33.07
N MET A 318 24.86 -23.87 -32.15
CA MET A 318 26.23 -24.40 -32.33
C MET A 318 26.58 -25.49 -31.30
N TYR A 319 25.63 -26.35 -30.96
CA TYR A 319 25.90 -27.65 -30.37
C TYR A 319 25.17 -28.74 -31.15
#